data_AF-A0A0M3JKL6-F1
#
_entry.id   AF-A0A0M3JKL6-F1
#
_cell.length_a   1.000
_cell.length_b   1.000
_cell.length_c   1.000
_cell.angle_alpha   90.00
_cell.angle_beta   90.00
_cell.angle_gamma   90.00
#
_symmetry.space_group_name_H-M   'P 1'
#
loop_
_entity.id
_entity.type
_entity.pdbx_description
1 polymer ?
#
loop_
_entity_poly.entity_id
_entity_poly.type
_entity_poly.pdbx_seq_one_letter_code
_entity_poly.pdbx_strand_id
1 'polypeptide(L)'
;NRCPDGGFTSPTNRTKCFKFNVAKENFFEALATCHGAEDEPQAYLASISNVIEDNALRAFALGFGNEQFVWIGLKDFYENGEWTWDHDTNTFRRWSPGMRDRFMKAE
;
A
#
# COMPACT_ATOMS: atom_id res chain seq x y z
N ASN A 1 -11.62 -4.55 18.58
CA ASN A 1 -10.42 -4.54 17.69
C ASN A 1 -10.66 -5.40 16.45
N ARG A 2 -11.67 -5.05 15.65
CA ARG A 2 -11.87 -5.56 14.29
C ARG A 2 -11.98 -4.31 13.41
N CYS A 3 -11.39 -4.37 12.23
CA CYS A 3 -11.61 -3.33 11.24
C CYS A 3 -13.10 -3.26 10.88
N PRO A 4 -13.57 -2.11 10.36
CA PRO A 4 -14.89 -2.00 9.74
C PRO A 4 -15.12 -3.09 8.69
N ASP A 5 -16.39 -3.36 8.36
CA ASP A 5 -16.76 -4.49 7.49
C ASP A 5 -16.00 -4.48 6.16
N GLY A 6 -15.48 -5.66 5.78
CA GLY A 6 -14.62 -5.83 4.60
C GLY A 6 -13.16 -5.42 4.80
N GLY A 7 -12.78 -4.92 5.99
CA GLY A 7 -11.42 -4.57 6.33
C GLY A 7 -10.57 -5.75 6.85
N PHE A 8 -9.28 -5.70 6.53
CA PHE A 8 -8.25 -6.63 7.01
C PHE A 8 -7.40 -5.97 8.09
N THR A 9 -7.37 -6.55 9.29
CA THR A 9 -6.51 -6.06 10.39
C THR A 9 -5.06 -6.50 10.15
N SER A 10 -4.11 -5.57 10.25
CA SER A 10 -2.69 -5.91 10.10
C SER A 10 -2.28 -7.01 11.08
N PRO A 11 -1.52 -8.03 10.63
CA PRO A 11 -1.05 -9.11 11.50
C PRO A 11 -0.04 -8.64 12.54
N THR A 12 0.60 -7.48 12.31
CA THR A 12 1.66 -6.93 13.16
C THR A 12 1.24 -5.65 13.88
N ASN A 13 0.13 -5.02 13.49
CA ASN A 13 -0.39 -3.82 14.14
C ASN A 13 -1.92 -3.85 14.26
N ARG A 14 -2.44 -4.13 15.46
CA ARG A 14 -3.89 -4.28 15.70
C ARG A 14 -4.71 -2.99 15.53
N THR A 15 -4.07 -1.82 15.44
CA THR A 15 -4.75 -0.54 15.19
C THR A 15 -4.73 -0.16 13.71
N LYS A 16 -4.07 -0.94 12.86
CA LYS A 16 -3.95 -0.69 11.42
C LYS A 16 -4.90 -1.60 10.64
N CYS A 17 -5.66 -0.99 9.74
CA CYS A 17 -6.64 -1.64 8.91
C CYS A 17 -6.32 -1.42 7.43
N PHE A 18 -6.65 -2.41 6.61
CA PHE A 18 -6.52 -2.36 5.17
C PHE A 18 -7.86 -2.66 4.52
N LYS A 19 -8.15 -2.01 3.39
CA LYS A 19 -9.33 -2.26 2.57
C LYS A 19 -8.88 -2.35 1.12
N PHE A 20 -9.44 -3.29 0.38
CA PHE A 20 -9.14 -3.43 -1.04
C PHE A 20 -10.12 -2.58 -1.87
N ASN A 21 -9.59 -1.71 -2.73
CA ASN A 21 -10.37 -1.01 -3.73
C ASN A 21 -10.31 -1.79 -5.05
N VAL A 22 -11.46 -2.24 -5.55
CA VAL A 22 -11.56 -3.00 -6.81
C VAL A 22 -11.62 -2.08 -8.05
N ALA A 23 -11.72 -0.77 -7.87
CA ALA A 23 -11.75 0.18 -8.98
C ALA A 23 -10.42 0.17 -9.76
N LYS A 24 -10.52 0.21 -11.10
CA LYS A 24 -9.37 0.30 -11.98
C LYS A 24 -9.00 1.75 -12.18
N GLU A 25 -7.97 2.18 -11.48
CA GLU A 25 -7.56 3.57 -11.36
C GLU A 25 -6.06 3.72 -11.65
N ASN A 26 -5.66 4.90 -12.10
CA ASN A 26 -4.24 5.27 -12.07
C ASN A 26 -3.80 5.59 -10.64
N PHE A 27 -2.49 5.75 -10.42
CA PHE A 27 -1.95 5.99 -9.08
C PHE A 27 -2.55 7.23 -8.39
N PHE A 28 -2.73 8.34 -9.11
CA PHE A 28 -3.25 9.58 -8.55
C PHE A 28 -4.74 9.48 -8.20
N GLU A 29 -5.52 8.78 -9.03
CA GLU A 29 -6.92 8.46 -8.73
C GLU A 29 -7.01 7.57 -7.48
N ALA A 30 -6.22 6.50 -7.40
CA ALA A 30 -6.22 5.62 -6.24
C ALA A 30 -5.79 6.34 -4.94
N LEU A 31 -4.81 7.24 -5.04
CA LEU A 31 -4.37 8.10 -3.94
C LEU A 31 -5.52 8.99 -3.45
N ALA A 32 -6.21 9.68 -4.38
CA ALA A 32 -7.34 10.53 -4.06
C ALA A 32 -8.52 9.73 -3.48
N THR A 33 -8.83 8.56 -4.03
CA THR A 33 -9.88 7.66 -3.54
C THR A 33 -9.61 7.21 -2.11
N CYS A 34 -8.36 6.86 -1.77
CA CYS A 34 -8.02 6.47 -0.40
C CYS A 34 -8.04 7.66 0.57
N HIS A 35 -7.59 8.85 0.18
CA HIS A 35 -7.65 10.05 1.04
C HIS A 35 -9.07 10.59 1.22
N GLY A 36 -9.91 10.44 0.21
CA GLY A 36 -11.26 10.98 0.13
C GLY A 36 -12.38 10.00 0.47
N ALA A 37 -12.06 8.83 1.04
CA ALA A 37 -13.07 7.84 1.41
C ALA A 37 -14.02 8.43 2.47
N GLU A 38 -15.28 8.69 2.09
CA GLU A 38 -16.28 9.33 2.96
C GLU A 38 -16.49 8.56 4.27
N ASP A 39 -16.47 7.23 4.20
CA ASP A 39 -16.63 6.34 5.36
C ASP A 39 -15.35 6.21 6.21
N GLU A 40 -14.20 6.60 5.68
CA GLU A 40 -12.88 6.38 6.29
C GLU A 40 -11.98 7.62 6.14
N PRO A 41 -12.28 8.73 6.84
CA PRO A 41 -11.60 10.03 6.66
C PRO A 41 -10.12 10.05 7.06
N GLN A 42 -9.59 8.93 7.59
CA GLN A 42 -8.18 8.72 7.92
C GLN A 42 -7.57 7.56 7.11
N ALA A 43 -8.15 7.24 5.95
CA ALA A 43 -7.58 6.28 5.03
C ALA A 43 -6.51 6.92 4.14
N TYR A 44 -5.55 6.08 3.77
CA TYR A 44 -4.40 6.42 2.95
C TYR A 44 -4.08 5.25 2.03
N LEU A 45 -3.34 5.47 0.95
CA LEU A 45 -2.83 4.35 0.19
C LEU A 45 -1.95 3.48 1.08
N ALA A 46 -2.12 2.17 0.98
CA ALA A 46 -1.58 1.21 1.93
C ALA A 46 -0.06 1.36 2.10
N SER A 47 0.37 1.67 3.32
CA SER A 47 1.78 1.58 3.71
C SER A 47 2.08 0.17 4.21
N ILE A 48 3.23 -0.40 3.85
CA ILE A 48 3.62 -1.75 4.30
C ILE A 48 4.89 -1.63 5.14
N SER A 49 4.88 -2.23 6.32
CA SER A 49 5.91 -2.03 7.35
C SER A 49 6.84 -3.23 7.55
N ASN A 50 6.46 -4.41 7.05
CA ASN A 50 7.26 -5.62 7.19
C ASN A 50 6.81 -6.74 6.23
N VAL A 51 7.60 -7.82 6.18
CA VAL A 51 7.37 -8.98 5.32
C VAL A 51 6.10 -9.76 5.64
N ILE A 52 5.66 -9.78 6.91
CA ILE A 52 4.44 -10.49 7.34
C ILE A 52 3.22 -9.74 6.80
N GLU A 53 3.22 -8.41 6.91
CA GLU A 53 2.19 -7.54 6.36
C GLU A 53 2.14 -7.63 4.82
N ASP A 54 3.28 -7.57 4.12
CA ASP A 54 3.34 -7.74 2.66
C ASP A 54 2.74 -9.09 2.21
N ASN A 55 3.15 -10.20 2.84
CA ASN A 55 2.63 -11.53 2.50
C ASN A 55 1.13 -11.63 2.75
N ALA A 56 0.65 -11.10 3.88
CA ALA A 56 -0.76 -11.15 4.23
C ALA A 56 -1.63 -10.31 3.28
N LEU A 57 -1.16 -9.12 2.89
CA LEU A 57 -1.87 -8.27 1.93
C LEU A 57 -1.93 -8.88 0.54
N ARG A 58 -0.86 -9.55 0.08
CA ARG A 58 -0.89 -10.31 -1.18
C ARG A 58 -1.95 -11.40 -1.15
N ALA A 59 -2.01 -12.17 -0.06
CA ALA A 59 -3.02 -13.22 0.10
C ALA A 59 -4.44 -12.63 0.18
N PHE A 60 -4.61 -11.50 0.89
CA PHE A 60 -5.89 -10.80 0.99
C PHE A 60 -6.37 -10.29 -0.38
N ALA A 61 -5.48 -9.69 -1.18
CA ALA A 61 -5.81 -9.19 -2.52
C ALA A 61 -6.30 -10.27 -3.49
N LEU A 62 -5.80 -11.51 -3.38
CA LEU A 62 -6.27 -12.65 -4.19
C LEU A 62 -7.77 -12.94 -3.99
N GLY A 63 -8.35 -12.54 -2.85
CA GLY A 63 -9.79 -12.69 -2.60
C GLY A 63 -10.68 -11.75 -3.42
N PHE A 64 -10.12 -10.69 -4.02
CA PHE A 64 -10.87 -9.67 -4.76
C PHE A 64 -10.67 -9.75 -6.27
N GLY A 65 -9.77 -10.60 -6.74
CA GLY A 65 -9.56 -10.86 -8.16
C GLY A 65 -8.17 -11.42 -8.47
N ASN A 66 -7.96 -11.71 -9.75
CA ASN A 66 -6.67 -12.14 -10.29
C ASN A 66 -5.85 -10.95 -10.82
N GLU A 67 -6.10 -9.73 -10.32
CA GLU A 67 -5.31 -8.55 -10.69
C GLU A 67 -3.83 -8.82 -10.37
N GLN A 68 -2.97 -8.62 -11.37
CA GLN A 68 -1.54 -8.93 -11.24
C GLN A 68 -0.80 -7.85 -10.45
N PHE A 69 -1.36 -6.64 -10.39
CA PHE A 69 -0.75 -5.48 -9.78
C PHE A 69 -1.79 -4.65 -9.05
N VAL A 70 -1.42 -4.13 -7.89
CA VAL A 70 -2.27 -3.32 -7.03
C VAL A 70 -1.47 -2.11 -6.58
N TRP A 71 -2.11 -0.94 -6.55
CA TRP A 71 -1.46 0.26 -6.04
C TRP A 71 -1.27 0.17 -4.52
N ILE A 72 -0.11 0.65 -4.07
CA ILE A 72 0.24 0.83 -2.66
C ILE A 72 0.81 2.25 -2.48
N GLY A 73 0.97 2.69 -1.23
CA GLY A 73 1.33 4.08 -0.93
C GLY A 73 2.81 4.44 -1.10
N LEU A 74 3.64 3.58 -1.68
CA LEU A 74 5.06 3.89 -1.88
C LEU A 74 5.22 4.77 -3.13
N LYS A 75 5.75 5.98 -2.97
CA LYS A 75 5.92 6.96 -4.06
C LYS A 75 7.27 7.68 -4.00
N ASP A 76 7.79 8.00 -5.16
CA ASP A 76 8.90 8.94 -5.35
C ASP A 76 8.34 10.16 -6.10
N PHE A 77 7.76 11.10 -5.35
CA PHE A 77 7.04 12.24 -5.94
C PHE A 77 7.96 13.21 -6.69
N TYR A 78 9.23 13.28 -6.28
CA TYR A 78 10.21 14.20 -6.87
C TYR A 78 11.08 13.52 -7.94
N GLU A 79 10.82 12.24 -8.24
CA GLU A 79 11.59 11.42 -9.18
C GLU A 79 13.10 11.46 -8.91
N ASN A 80 13.46 11.61 -7.63
CA ASN A 80 14.85 11.83 -7.22
C ASN A 80 15.51 10.55 -6.70
N GLY A 81 14.79 9.43 -6.65
CA GLY A 81 15.18 8.15 -6.07
C GLY A 81 14.77 7.98 -4.61
N GLU A 82 14.11 8.98 -4.00
CA GLU A 82 13.71 8.97 -2.60
C GLU A 82 12.27 8.50 -2.44
N TRP A 83 12.11 7.19 -2.26
CA TRP A 83 10.80 6.58 -2.07
C TRP A 83 10.29 6.77 -0.64
N THR A 84 9.09 7.34 -0.50
CA THR A 84 8.39 7.58 0.76
C THR A 84 7.02 6.91 0.74
N TRP A 85 6.54 6.50 1.91
CA TRP A 85 5.17 6.00 2.03
C TRP A 85 4.18 7.15 2.18
N ASP A 86 2.94 6.86 1.84
CA ASP A 86 1.86 7.85 1.87
C ASP A 86 1.48 8.32 3.27
N HIS A 87 1.59 7.45 4.26
CA HIS A 87 1.21 7.76 5.64
C HIS A 87 2.30 7.43 6.66
N ASP A 88 2.93 6.25 6.53
CA ASP A 88 3.91 5.78 7.52
C ASP A 88 5.33 6.33 7.25
N THR A 89 6.16 6.47 8.29
CA THR A 89 7.58 6.89 8.13
C THR A 89 8.55 5.72 8.02
N ASN A 90 8.05 4.51 7.75
CA ASN A 90 8.88 3.30 7.78
C ASN A 90 9.78 3.17 6.53
N THR A 91 10.87 2.41 6.67
CA THR A 91 11.89 2.21 5.62
C THR A 91 11.77 0.84 4.93
N PHE A 92 10.71 0.07 5.18
CA PHE A 92 10.55 -1.25 4.59
C PHE A 92 10.40 -1.16 3.08
N ARG A 93 11.19 -1.94 2.34
CA ARG A 93 11.10 -2.03 0.88
C ARG A 93 11.18 -3.49 0.46
N ARG A 94 10.25 -3.92 -0.40
CA ARG A 94 10.25 -5.25 -1.02
C ARG A 94 10.15 -5.12 -2.53
N TRP A 95 11.23 -4.69 -3.13
CA TRP A 95 11.35 -4.52 -4.58
C TRP A 95 11.24 -5.87 -5.30
N SER A 96 10.55 -5.89 -6.44
CA SER A 96 10.65 -7.01 -7.37
C SER A 96 12.09 -7.15 -7.87
N PRO A 97 12.51 -8.36 -8.29
CA PRO A 97 13.86 -8.60 -8.80
C PRO A 97 14.26 -7.56 -9.87
N GLY A 98 15.44 -6.96 -9.71
CA GLY A 98 15.99 -5.95 -10.63
C GLY A 98 15.34 -4.55 -10.56
N MET A 99 14.29 -4.33 -9.76
CA MET A 99 13.67 -3.00 -9.65
C MET A 99 14.45 -2.07 -8.72
N ARG A 100 15.07 -2.61 -7.68
CA ARG A 100 15.89 -1.80 -6.75
C ARG A 100 16.96 -1.00 -7.52
N ASP A 101 17.71 -1.66 -8.38
CA ASP A 101 18.82 -1.03 -9.12
C ASP A 101 18.33 -0.07 -10.20
N ARG A 102 17.06 -0.19 -10.64
CA ARG A 102 16.43 0.72 -11.60
C ARG A 102 15.93 2.01 -10.97
N PHE A 103 15.42 1.95 -9.74
CA PHE A 103 14.73 3.08 -9.10
C PHE A 103 15.49 3.73 -7.95
N MET A 104 16.55 3.10 -7.46
CA MET A 104 17.46 3.71 -6.51
C MET A 104 18.63 4.31 -7.29
N LYS A 105 19.04 5.55 -6.96
CA LYS A 105 20.32 6.05 -7.43
C LYS A 105 21.45 5.23 -6.78
N ALA A 106 22.50 4.96 -7.56
CA ALA A 106 23.77 4.53 -6.97
C ALA A 106 24.30 5.66 -6.08
N GLU A 107 24.70 5.32 -4.87
CA GLU A 107 25.42 6.24 -3.95
C GLU A 107 26.79 6.63 -4.53
#